data_AF-A0A5M5BSH4-F1
#
_entry.id   AF-A0A5M5BSH4-F1
#
_cell.length_a   1.000
_cell.length_b   1.000
_cell.length_c   1.000
_cell.angle_alpha   90.00
_cell.angle_beta   90.00
_cell.angle_gamma   90.00
#
_symmetry.space_group_name_H-M   'P 1'
#
loop_
_entity.id
_entity.type
_entity.pdbx_description
1 polymer ?
#
loop_
_entity_poly.entity_id
_entity_poly.type
_entity_poly.pdbx_seq_one_letter_code
_entity_poly.pdbx_strand_id
1 'polypeptide(L)'
;MKSFNWLLVLSVLSCIGCSSPVHEDGRGCAFVSDSIQYRVEFMSAGCVRILSFPEGDTLVTKRLVGDSEKPAFKDYKWEDTGQKLLFRTRELSVVFDKADAAFIFQETSTGKLLLKEKGDRKARNFKRSVAGGEQCLEVTQRFVPTEDEAIYGLGQYQNGIMNYRGKSVLLLQANMDIVNPFLISTNGYGVLWDNYSSTKFEDTKEGYSFTSEVGDASDYYFVYGKNMDEVVAGYRELTGDVPMFGKWVYGFWQSKERYKSFDELKAVVKEYRKRGIPLDNIVQDWEYWGDKPHWNSLTFHPANFNHPRQVIDELHQQDHVHFMLSVWPGFGPETAVYQSLDSIGALFSEPTWAGYKVF
;
A
#
# COMPACT_ATOMS: atom_id res chain seq x y z
N MET A 1 -12.09 -79.59 30.43
CA MET A 1 -11.51 -78.59 29.52
C MET A 1 -12.23 -77.28 29.72
N LYS A 2 -11.62 -76.34 30.47
CA LYS A 2 -12.15 -74.98 30.70
C LYS A 2 -11.02 -74.02 30.32
N SER A 3 -11.32 -73.09 29.41
CA SER A 3 -10.40 -72.08 28.88
C SER A 3 -10.09 -71.04 29.95
N PHE A 4 -8.80 -70.68 30.06
CA PHE A 4 -8.32 -69.60 30.91
C PHE A 4 -7.93 -68.41 30.01
N ASN A 5 -8.56 -67.26 30.27
CA ASN A 5 -8.28 -65.98 29.63
C ASN A 5 -6.98 -65.39 30.21
N TRP A 6 -6.03 -65.01 29.35
CA TRP A 6 -4.89 -64.15 29.72
C TRP A 6 -5.14 -62.76 29.17
N LEU A 7 -5.43 -61.80 30.05
CA LEU A 7 -5.42 -60.37 29.73
C LEU A 7 -4.02 -59.83 30.00
N LEU A 8 -3.31 -59.46 28.93
CA LEU A 8 -2.06 -58.70 28.98
C LEU A 8 -2.41 -57.22 29.17
N VAL A 9 -1.99 -56.62 30.28
CA VAL A 9 -2.10 -55.17 30.51
C VAL A 9 -0.86 -54.51 29.92
N LEU A 10 -1.02 -53.83 28.78
CA LEU A 10 -0.01 -52.96 28.18
C LEU A 10 -0.20 -51.55 28.76
N SER A 11 0.72 -51.13 29.64
CA SER A 11 0.82 -49.76 30.11
C SER A 11 1.37 -48.86 29.01
N VAL A 12 0.48 -48.14 28.33
CA VAL A 12 0.82 -47.04 27.43
C VAL A 12 1.13 -45.81 28.30
N LEU A 13 2.42 -45.49 28.45
CA LEU A 13 2.83 -44.16 28.86
C LEU A 13 2.47 -43.19 27.74
N SER A 14 1.35 -42.50 27.88
CA SER A 14 1.01 -41.34 27.09
C SER A 14 1.94 -40.20 27.49
N CYS A 15 2.96 -39.93 26.66
CA CYS A 15 3.64 -38.65 26.66
C CYS A 15 2.60 -37.57 26.36
N ILE A 16 2.24 -36.79 27.38
CA ILE A 16 1.48 -35.56 27.22
C ILE A 16 2.43 -34.59 26.52
N GLY A 17 2.41 -34.59 25.19
CA GLY A 17 3.01 -33.52 24.42
C GLY A 17 2.24 -32.24 24.72
N CYS A 18 2.88 -31.25 25.31
CA CYS A 18 2.38 -29.87 25.28
C CYS A 18 2.24 -29.47 23.80
N SER A 19 1.02 -29.49 23.27
CA SER A 19 0.72 -28.84 22.01
C SER A 19 1.01 -27.35 22.19
N SER A 20 2.00 -26.83 21.46
CA SER A 20 2.26 -25.39 21.43
C SER A 20 1.00 -24.66 20.96
N PRO A 21 0.59 -23.54 21.59
CA PRO A 21 -0.56 -22.75 21.16
C PRO A 21 -0.34 -22.02 19.82
N VAL A 22 0.83 -22.20 19.20
CA VAL A 22 1.16 -21.69 17.87
C VAL A 22 0.79 -22.72 16.82
N HIS A 23 -0.03 -22.31 15.85
CA HIS A 23 -0.39 -23.09 14.68
C HIS A 23 0.38 -22.58 13.45
N GLU A 24 1.30 -23.38 12.92
CA GLU A 24 1.98 -23.08 11.66
C GLU A 24 1.21 -23.69 10.48
N ASP A 25 0.94 -22.88 9.46
CA ASP A 25 0.30 -23.30 8.23
C ASP A 25 1.24 -23.18 7.01
N GLY A 26 0.69 -23.41 5.82
CA GLY A 26 1.40 -23.28 4.56
C GLY A 26 1.92 -21.88 4.21
N ARG A 27 1.72 -20.84 5.04
CA ARG A 27 2.15 -19.45 4.80
C ARG A 27 2.84 -18.80 6.00
N GLY A 28 2.57 -19.24 7.23
CA GLY A 28 3.19 -18.64 8.41
C GLY A 28 2.67 -19.24 9.71
N CYS A 29 2.96 -18.54 10.81
CA CYS A 29 2.54 -18.94 12.14
C CYS A 29 1.39 -18.07 12.63
N ALA A 30 0.37 -18.70 13.23
CA ALA A 30 -0.74 -18.03 13.89
C ALA A 30 -0.79 -18.42 15.37
N PHE A 31 -1.14 -17.48 16.24
CA PHE A 31 -1.30 -17.72 17.66
C PHE A 31 -2.21 -16.66 18.27
N VAL A 32 -2.71 -16.92 19.49
CA VAL A 32 -3.53 -15.96 20.24
C VAL A 32 -2.76 -15.51 21.48
N SER A 33 -2.81 -14.21 21.76
CA SER A 33 -2.33 -13.63 23.03
C SER A 33 -3.24 -12.48 23.41
N ASP A 34 -3.72 -12.46 24.65
CA ASP A 34 -4.57 -11.39 25.21
C ASP A 34 -5.81 -11.08 24.36
N SER A 35 -6.53 -12.12 23.92
CA SER A 35 -7.72 -12.00 23.05
C SER A 35 -7.46 -11.29 21.72
N ILE A 36 -6.21 -11.33 21.25
CA ILE A 36 -5.81 -10.88 19.92
C ILE A 36 -5.22 -12.08 19.19
N GLN A 37 -5.72 -12.31 17.98
CA GLN A 37 -5.16 -13.25 17.03
C GLN A 37 -4.01 -12.58 16.28
N TYR A 38 -2.88 -13.27 16.21
CA TYR A 38 -1.67 -12.85 15.50
C TYR A 38 -1.40 -13.78 14.34
N ARG A 39 -0.82 -13.23 13.28
CA ARG A 39 -0.21 -13.99 12.20
C ARG A 39 1.11 -13.37 11.77
N VAL A 40 2.13 -14.22 11.67
CA VAL A 40 3.49 -13.89 11.23
C VAL A 40 3.74 -14.64 9.93
N GLU A 41 3.80 -13.91 8.81
CA GLU A 41 4.03 -14.47 7.47
C GLU A 41 5.32 -13.88 6.90
N PHE A 42 6.34 -14.70 6.64
CA PHE A 42 7.52 -14.22 5.93
C PHE A 42 7.24 -14.16 4.43
N MET A 43 7.64 -13.06 3.80
CA MET A 43 7.53 -12.82 2.36
C MET A 43 8.87 -13.04 1.66
N SER A 44 9.97 -12.80 2.37
CA SER A 44 11.34 -13.09 1.96
C SER A 44 12.23 -13.24 3.20
N ALA A 45 13.55 -13.37 3.02
CA ALA A 45 14.48 -13.39 4.15
C ALA A 45 14.45 -12.07 4.96
N GLY A 46 14.30 -10.93 4.29
CA GLY A 46 14.28 -9.61 4.92
C GLY A 46 12.88 -9.06 5.20
N CYS A 47 11.81 -9.72 4.74
CA CYS A 47 10.45 -9.17 4.82
C CYS A 47 9.49 -10.08 5.59
N VAL A 48 8.78 -9.50 6.56
CA VAL A 48 7.75 -10.19 7.36
C VAL A 48 6.49 -9.34 7.44
N ARG A 49 5.33 -9.97 7.27
CA ARG A 49 4.01 -9.42 7.54
C ARG A 49 3.60 -9.78 8.96
N ILE A 50 3.16 -8.79 9.70
CA ILE A 50 2.53 -8.95 11.01
C ILE A 50 1.09 -8.50 10.89
N LEU A 51 0.18 -9.45 11.10
CA LEU A 51 -1.26 -9.22 11.11
C LEU A 51 -1.77 -9.48 12.52
N SER A 52 -2.57 -8.58 13.06
CA SER A 52 -3.22 -8.75 14.35
C SER A 52 -4.62 -8.16 14.38
N PHE A 53 -5.57 -8.89 14.98
CA PHE A 53 -6.97 -8.50 15.08
C PHE A 53 -7.63 -9.14 16.31
N PRO A 54 -8.74 -8.59 16.83
CA PRO A 54 -9.42 -9.18 17.98
C PRO A 54 -9.84 -10.64 17.72
N GLU A 55 -9.62 -11.51 18.69
CA GLU A 55 -9.97 -12.92 18.60
C GLU A 55 -11.48 -13.09 18.33
N GLY A 56 -11.83 -13.95 17.37
CA GLY A 56 -13.21 -14.20 16.94
C GLY A 56 -13.71 -13.27 15.83
N ASP A 57 -12.97 -12.21 15.48
CA ASP A 57 -13.30 -11.40 14.31
C ASP A 57 -12.96 -12.11 13.01
N THR A 58 -13.66 -11.75 11.94
CA THR A 58 -13.38 -12.21 10.57
C THR A 58 -12.81 -11.07 9.76
N LEU A 59 -11.69 -11.31 9.08
CA LEU A 59 -11.14 -10.37 8.12
C LEU A 59 -12.01 -10.34 6.86
N VAL A 60 -12.50 -9.17 6.48
CA VAL A 60 -13.36 -8.98 5.30
C VAL A 60 -12.55 -8.40 4.14
N THR A 61 -11.52 -7.62 4.46
CA THR A 61 -10.70 -6.89 3.49
C THR A 61 -9.80 -7.82 2.65
N LYS A 62 -9.84 -7.64 1.33
CA LYS A 62 -8.85 -8.19 0.39
C LYS A 62 -7.68 -7.23 0.25
N ARG A 63 -6.45 -7.78 0.19
CA ARG A 63 -5.22 -7.01 -0.04
C ARG A 63 -5.26 -6.40 -1.45
N LEU A 64 -5.12 -5.08 -1.57
CA LEU A 64 -5.08 -4.36 -2.84
C LEU A 64 -3.66 -4.07 -3.34
N VAL A 65 -2.70 -3.94 -2.41
CA VAL A 65 -1.33 -3.47 -2.71
C VAL A 65 -0.29 -4.60 -2.63
N GLY A 66 -0.39 -5.45 -1.60
CA GLY A 66 0.51 -6.60 -1.46
C GLY A 66 0.12 -7.75 -2.39
N ASP A 67 1.09 -8.28 -3.14
CA ASP A 67 0.88 -9.42 -4.04
C ASP A 67 0.60 -10.71 -3.25
N SER A 68 -0.68 -11.06 -3.15
CA SER A 68 -1.17 -12.24 -2.42
C SER A 68 -0.92 -13.58 -3.17
N GLU A 69 -0.56 -13.51 -4.45
CA GLU A 69 -0.32 -14.67 -5.31
C GLU A 69 1.12 -15.19 -5.21
N LYS A 70 2.03 -14.43 -4.58
CA LYS A 70 3.40 -14.89 -4.38
C LYS A 70 3.47 -16.20 -3.59
N PRO A 71 4.38 -17.13 -3.97
CA PRO A 71 4.64 -18.33 -3.20
C PRO A 71 5.04 -17.98 -1.76
N ALA A 72 4.58 -18.79 -0.81
CA ALA A 72 4.96 -18.64 0.58
C ALA A 72 6.48 -18.81 0.74
N PHE A 73 7.13 -17.90 1.46
CA PHE A 73 8.52 -18.05 1.85
C PHE A 73 8.64 -19.10 2.96
N LYS A 74 9.53 -20.08 2.79
CA LYS A 74 9.67 -21.24 3.67
C LYS A 74 10.97 -21.33 4.45
N ASP A 75 11.96 -20.52 4.10
CA ASP A 75 13.28 -20.54 4.75
C ASP A 75 13.30 -19.67 6.01
N TYR A 76 12.46 -20.05 6.97
CA TYR A 76 12.45 -19.49 8.32
C TYR A 76 12.30 -20.61 9.35
N LYS A 77 12.69 -20.32 10.59
CA LYS A 77 12.48 -21.20 11.74
C LYS A 77 11.79 -20.43 12.84
N TRP A 78 11.05 -21.13 13.69
CA TRP A 78 10.48 -20.55 14.88
C TRP A 78 10.66 -21.44 16.11
N GLU A 79 10.61 -20.81 17.28
CA GLU A 79 10.77 -21.45 18.58
C GLU A 79 9.90 -20.73 19.63
N ASP A 80 9.18 -21.50 20.45
CA ASP A 80 8.51 -20.98 21.66
C ASP A 80 9.37 -21.32 22.89
N THR A 81 9.90 -20.29 23.55
CA THR A 81 10.71 -20.45 24.77
C THR A 81 9.88 -20.38 26.06
N GLY A 82 8.56 -20.39 25.93
CA GLY A 82 7.61 -20.14 27.02
C GLY A 82 7.36 -18.65 27.23
N GLN A 83 8.41 -17.82 27.28
CA GLN A 83 8.31 -16.36 27.46
C GLN A 83 8.21 -15.59 26.14
N LYS A 84 8.83 -16.11 25.08
CA LYS A 84 8.93 -15.44 23.77
C LYS A 84 8.64 -16.41 22.65
N LEU A 85 8.10 -15.89 21.55
CA LEU A 85 8.10 -16.58 20.27
C LEU A 85 9.18 -15.95 19.41
N LEU A 86 10.16 -16.75 18.99
CA LEU A 86 11.26 -16.30 18.15
C LEU A 86 11.03 -16.84 16.74
N PHE A 87 11.13 -15.97 15.74
CA PHE A 87 11.11 -16.32 14.33
C PHE A 87 12.40 -15.81 13.70
N ARG A 88 13.08 -16.63 12.89
CA ARG A 88 14.35 -16.25 12.28
C ARG A 88 14.46 -16.72 10.84
N THR A 89 14.96 -15.84 9.99
CA THR A 89 15.51 -16.13 8.67
C THR A 89 17.02 -15.93 8.70
N ARG A 90 17.69 -16.09 7.55
CA ARG A 90 19.11 -15.75 7.39
C ARG A 90 19.42 -14.25 7.56
N GLU A 91 18.43 -13.35 7.49
CA GLU A 91 18.61 -11.88 7.55
C GLU A 91 17.89 -11.21 8.72
N LEU A 92 16.70 -11.68 9.08
CA LEU A 92 15.81 -11.04 10.04
C LEU A 92 15.46 -11.97 11.21
N SER A 93 15.56 -11.45 12.43
CA SER A 93 15.07 -12.05 13.66
C SER A 93 13.88 -11.24 14.18
N VAL A 94 12.74 -11.89 14.33
CA VAL A 94 11.48 -11.30 14.81
C VAL A 94 11.12 -12.00 16.11
N VAL A 95 10.94 -11.23 17.18
CA VAL A 95 10.66 -11.77 18.52
C VAL A 95 9.35 -11.18 19.02
N PHE A 96 8.37 -12.04 19.32
CA PHE A 96 7.18 -11.65 20.07
C PHE A 96 7.42 -11.87 21.56
N ASP A 97 7.42 -10.80 22.34
CA ASP A 97 7.46 -10.86 23.79
C ASP A 97 6.04 -11.00 24.35
N LYS A 98 5.76 -12.12 25.03
CA LYS A 98 4.41 -12.43 25.54
C LYS A 98 4.01 -11.55 26.74
N ALA A 99 4.97 -11.01 27.49
CA ALA A 99 4.67 -10.13 28.62
C ALA A 99 4.21 -8.75 28.10
N ASP A 100 4.95 -8.22 27.12
CA ASP A 100 4.68 -6.94 26.49
C ASP A 100 3.59 -6.99 25.41
N ALA A 101 3.25 -8.19 24.92
CA ALA A 101 2.42 -8.41 23.74
C ALA A 101 2.92 -7.61 22.50
N ALA A 102 4.24 -7.56 22.32
CA ALA A 102 4.91 -6.68 21.36
C ALA A 102 6.01 -7.40 20.58
N PHE A 103 6.18 -7.02 19.31
CA PHE A 103 7.24 -7.51 18.43
C PHE A 103 8.51 -6.66 18.52
N ILE A 104 9.66 -7.32 18.40
CA ILE A 104 11.00 -6.74 18.31
C ILE A 104 11.66 -7.27 17.04
N PHE A 105 12.21 -6.36 16.23
CA PHE A 105 12.86 -6.68 14.95
C PHE A 105 14.37 -6.43 15.06
N GLN A 106 15.16 -7.43 14.69
CA GLN A 106 16.62 -7.38 14.77
C GLN A 106 17.26 -7.97 13.53
N GLU A 107 18.42 -7.45 13.15
CA GLU A 107 19.26 -8.10 12.16
C GLU A 107 19.79 -9.44 12.72
N THR A 108 19.61 -10.54 11.99
CA THR A 108 20.05 -11.87 12.44
C THR A 108 21.56 -11.94 12.65
N SER A 109 22.35 -11.29 11.79
CA SER A 109 23.80 -11.46 11.75
C SER A 109 24.52 -10.78 12.93
N THR A 110 24.04 -9.60 13.34
CA THR A 110 24.67 -8.76 14.37
C THR A 110 23.87 -8.69 15.67
N GLY A 111 22.58 -9.03 15.63
CA GLY A 111 21.63 -8.75 16.71
C GLY A 111 21.24 -7.27 16.83
N LYS A 112 21.66 -6.42 15.88
CA LYS A 112 21.33 -4.99 15.85
C LYS A 112 19.82 -4.80 15.93
N LEU A 113 19.38 -3.97 16.88
CA LEU A 113 17.99 -3.56 17.00
C LEU A 113 17.60 -2.66 15.83
N LEU A 114 16.53 -3.05 15.12
CA LEU A 114 15.99 -2.28 14.01
C LEU A 114 14.78 -1.46 14.47
N LEU A 115 13.79 -2.13 15.08
CA LEU A 115 12.55 -1.51 15.54
C LEU A 115 11.93 -2.32 16.68
N LYS A 116 11.18 -1.65 17.56
CA LYS A 116 10.26 -2.32 18.49
C LYS A 116 8.85 -1.81 18.28
N GLU A 117 7.87 -2.66 18.50
CA GLU A 117 6.55 -2.18 18.86
C GLU A 117 6.56 -1.60 20.28
N LYS A 118 5.57 -0.76 20.61
CA LYS A 118 5.42 -0.21 21.96
C LYS A 118 5.09 -1.35 22.94
N GLY A 119 5.93 -1.52 23.98
CA GLY A 119 5.73 -2.53 25.03
C GLY A 119 4.58 -2.23 25.98
N ASP A 120 4.55 -2.90 27.13
CA ASP A 120 3.49 -2.76 28.16
C ASP A 120 2.08 -2.96 27.60
N ARG A 121 1.91 -3.83 26.59
CA ARG A 121 0.63 -4.13 25.93
C ARG A 121 -0.01 -2.91 25.24
N LYS A 122 0.80 -1.91 24.85
CA LYS A 122 0.35 -0.67 24.19
C LYS A 122 0.66 -0.61 22.70
N ALA A 123 1.25 -1.67 22.15
CA ALA A 123 1.59 -1.81 20.73
C ALA A 123 0.41 -1.49 19.83
N ARG A 124 -0.79 -1.92 20.20
CA ARG A 124 -1.98 -1.78 19.36
C ARG A 124 -3.23 -1.47 20.16
N ASN A 125 -4.22 -0.88 19.50
CA ASN A 125 -5.56 -0.66 20.02
C ASN A 125 -6.60 -0.89 18.92
N PHE A 126 -7.67 -1.61 19.27
CA PHE A 126 -8.80 -1.87 18.39
C PHE A 126 -10.05 -1.32 19.05
N LYS A 127 -10.71 -0.35 18.41
CA LYS A 127 -11.95 0.24 18.91
C LYS A 127 -13.06 -0.01 17.89
N ARG A 128 -14.14 -0.68 18.33
CA ARG A 128 -15.33 -0.93 17.51
C ARG A 128 -15.92 0.41 17.05
N SER A 129 -16.24 0.50 15.77
CA SER A 129 -16.79 1.69 15.12
C SER A 129 -17.78 1.30 14.02
N VAL A 130 -18.43 2.30 13.43
CA VAL A 130 -19.33 2.16 12.28
C VAL A 130 -19.03 3.25 11.27
N ALA A 131 -18.80 2.87 10.01
CA ALA A 131 -18.55 3.78 8.91
C ALA A 131 -19.39 3.35 7.70
N GLY A 132 -20.10 4.29 7.06
CA GLY A 132 -20.96 3.96 5.92
C GLY A 132 -22.10 2.95 6.21
N GLY A 133 -22.45 2.75 7.50
CA GLY A 133 -23.42 1.73 7.92
C GLY A 133 -22.82 0.34 8.16
N GLU A 134 -21.51 0.16 7.93
CA GLU A 134 -20.80 -1.11 8.14
C GLU A 134 -20.01 -1.09 9.46
N GLN A 135 -19.95 -2.24 10.14
CA GLN A 135 -19.14 -2.41 11.34
C GLN A 135 -17.66 -2.45 10.96
N CYS A 136 -16.83 -1.74 11.71
CA CYS A 136 -15.38 -1.70 11.48
C CYS A 136 -14.62 -1.49 12.79
N LEU A 137 -13.29 -1.42 12.70
CA LEU A 137 -12.39 -1.00 13.76
C LEU A 137 -11.73 0.33 13.41
N GLU A 138 -11.67 1.22 14.39
CA GLU A 138 -10.59 2.21 14.46
C GLU A 138 -9.35 1.46 14.99
N VAL A 139 -8.27 1.48 14.20
CA VAL A 139 -7.08 0.67 14.44
C VAL A 139 -5.90 1.58 14.74
N THR A 140 -5.18 1.31 15.82
CA THR A 140 -3.90 1.98 16.10
C THR A 140 -2.79 0.95 16.25
N GLN A 141 -1.63 1.23 15.65
CA GLN A 141 -0.39 0.48 15.85
C GLN A 141 0.74 1.45 16.21
N ARG A 142 1.55 1.11 17.21
CA ARG A 142 2.58 1.98 17.80
C ARG A 142 3.94 1.29 17.80
N PHE A 143 4.96 2.07 17.50
CA PHE A 143 6.34 1.62 17.42
C PHE A 143 7.28 2.57 18.18
N VAL A 144 8.40 2.03 18.63
CA VAL A 144 9.48 2.76 19.29
C VAL A 144 10.74 2.59 18.43
N PRO A 145 11.06 3.57 17.56
CA PRO A 145 12.30 3.58 16.80
C PRO A 145 13.51 3.82 17.71
N THR A 146 14.71 3.64 17.16
CA THR A 146 15.94 4.05 17.87
C THR A 146 16.05 5.59 17.97
N GLU A 147 16.94 6.10 18.83
CA GLU A 147 17.03 7.56 19.06
C GLU A 147 17.59 8.30 17.84
N ASP A 148 18.58 7.74 17.15
CA ASP A 148 19.40 8.42 16.13
C ASP A 148 18.94 8.20 14.68
N GLU A 149 17.76 7.64 14.47
CA GLU A 149 17.25 7.38 13.12
C GLU A 149 16.34 8.51 12.59
N ALA A 150 16.39 8.72 11.28
CA ALA A 150 15.49 9.57 10.53
C ALA A 150 14.45 8.73 9.77
N ILE A 151 13.22 9.24 9.66
CA ILE A 151 12.10 8.55 9.02
C ILE A 151 11.65 9.37 7.80
N TYR A 152 11.55 8.71 6.66
CA TYR A 152 11.17 9.29 5.36
C TYR A 152 10.01 8.49 4.74
N GLY A 153 9.43 9.00 3.64
CA GLY A 153 8.38 8.29 2.90
C GLY A 153 7.01 8.89 3.18
N LEU A 154 6.02 8.04 3.47
CA LEU A 154 4.60 8.37 3.71
C LEU A 154 3.84 8.96 2.51
N GLY A 155 4.54 9.44 1.49
CA GLY A 155 3.95 9.95 0.27
C GLY A 155 4.56 11.29 -0.18
N GLN A 156 3.75 12.06 -0.89
CA GLN A 156 4.06 13.42 -1.33
C GLN A 156 3.17 14.40 -0.58
N TYR A 157 3.77 15.44 0.02
CA TYR A 157 3.07 16.49 0.77
C TYR A 157 3.70 17.86 0.54
N GLN A 158 2.90 18.92 0.66
CA GLN A 158 3.31 20.32 0.42
C GLN A 158 3.82 21.06 1.68
N ASN A 159 4.23 20.33 2.73
CA ASN A 159 4.60 20.92 4.02
C ASN A 159 6.13 21.11 4.22
N GLY A 160 6.95 20.73 3.23
CA GLY A 160 8.42 20.83 3.30
C GLY A 160 9.07 19.90 4.33
N ILE A 161 8.35 18.92 4.86
CA ILE A 161 8.87 17.94 5.82
C ILE A 161 9.57 16.83 5.04
N MET A 162 10.85 16.62 5.35
CA MET A 162 11.63 15.49 4.81
C MET A 162 11.81 14.38 5.85
N ASN A 163 12.21 14.75 7.07
CA ASN A 163 12.33 13.83 8.21
C ASN A 163 11.08 13.93 9.09
N TYR A 164 10.32 12.85 9.17
CA TYR A 164 9.09 12.76 9.96
C TYR A 164 9.31 12.52 11.46
N ARG A 165 10.57 12.46 11.92
CA ARG A 165 10.84 12.36 13.36
C ARG A 165 10.26 13.56 14.13
N GLY A 166 9.44 13.27 15.14
CA GLY A 166 8.70 14.27 15.92
C GLY A 166 7.66 15.05 15.13
N LYS A 167 7.17 14.52 13.99
CA LYS A 167 6.18 15.16 13.11
C LYS A 167 4.93 14.29 12.99
N SER A 168 3.88 14.89 12.44
CA SER A 168 2.65 14.19 12.08
C SER A 168 2.23 14.55 10.66
N VAL A 169 1.48 13.64 10.04
CA VAL A 169 0.86 13.85 8.74
C VAL A 169 -0.43 13.04 8.65
N LEU A 170 -1.46 13.63 8.04
CA LEU A 170 -2.68 12.92 7.70
C LEU A 170 -2.48 12.24 6.34
N LEU A 171 -2.55 10.92 6.35
CA LEU A 171 -2.54 10.08 5.16
C LEU A 171 -3.96 10.06 4.58
N LEU A 172 -4.30 11.11 3.83
CA LEU A 172 -5.56 11.26 3.11
C LEU A 172 -5.28 11.81 1.71
N GLN A 173 -5.85 11.19 0.68
CA GLN A 173 -5.66 11.63 -0.70
C GLN A 173 -6.35 12.99 -0.92
N ALA A 174 -5.61 13.94 -1.48
CA ALA A 174 -6.15 15.23 -1.87
C ALA A 174 -5.38 15.79 -3.07
N ASN A 175 -5.86 16.87 -3.68
CA ASN A 175 -5.04 17.55 -4.68
C ASN A 175 -3.72 18.01 -4.04
N MET A 176 -2.60 17.75 -4.71
CA MET A 176 -1.20 17.96 -4.28
C MET A 176 -0.64 16.96 -3.25
N ASP A 177 -1.50 16.25 -2.52
CA ASP A 177 -1.11 15.29 -1.49
C ASP A 177 -1.39 13.85 -1.97
N ILE A 178 -0.32 13.06 -2.08
CA ILE A 178 -0.39 11.67 -2.57
C ILE A 178 0.08 10.76 -1.45
N VAL A 179 -0.81 9.93 -0.93
CA VAL A 179 -0.49 8.99 0.14
C VAL A 179 0.24 7.77 -0.41
N ASN A 180 1.35 7.41 0.22
CA ASN A 180 1.94 6.08 0.14
C ASN A 180 2.30 5.64 1.56
N PRO A 181 1.53 4.75 2.22
CA PRO A 181 1.70 4.41 3.63
C PRO A 181 2.92 3.51 3.92
N PHE A 182 4.03 3.78 3.22
CA PHE A 182 5.33 3.17 3.41
C PHE A 182 6.31 4.19 3.99
N LEU A 183 6.83 3.91 5.18
CA LEU A 183 7.95 4.66 5.75
C LEU A 183 9.26 3.92 5.58
N ILE A 184 10.37 4.66 5.53
CA ILE A 184 11.73 4.14 5.46
C ILE A 184 12.55 4.83 6.56
N SER A 185 13.30 4.03 7.32
CA SER A 185 14.19 4.49 8.38
C SER A 185 15.66 4.36 7.96
N THR A 186 16.49 5.33 8.37
CA THR A 186 17.95 5.21 8.23
C THR A 186 18.55 4.06 9.04
N ASN A 187 17.78 3.46 9.95
CA ASN A 187 18.22 2.29 10.69
C ASN A 187 18.20 0.98 9.86
N GLY A 188 17.82 1.05 8.57
CA GLY A 188 17.87 -0.08 7.64
C GLY A 188 16.57 -0.89 7.61
N TYR A 189 15.43 -0.22 7.78
CA TYR A 189 14.13 -0.87 7.65
C TYR A 189 13.08 0.04 7.03
N GLY A 190 11.99 -0.55 6.55
CA GLY A 190 10.76 0.13 6.18
C GLY A 190 9.54 -0.54 6.78
N VAL A 191 8.45 0.21 6.91
CA VAL A 191 7.15 -0.31 7.35
C VAL A 191 6.08 0.11 6.36
N LEU A 192 5.46 -0.87 5.70
CA LEU A 192 4.25 -0.67 4.90
C LEU A 192 3.04 -0.92 5.79
N TRP A 193 2.27 0.13 6.05
CA TRP A 193 0.98 0.06 6.73
C TRP A 193 -0.12 -0.24 5.71
N ASP A 194 -0.65 -1.48 5.70
CA ASP A 194 -1.60 -1.96 4.70
C ASP A 194 -3.05 -1.64 5.12
N ASN A 195 -3.38 -0.35 5.09
CA ASN A 195 -4.73 0.15 5.38
C ASN A 195 -5.09 1.26 4.37
N TYR A 196 -6.33 1.23 3.87
CA TYR A 196 -6.80 2.12 2.80
C TYR A 196 -7.63 3.30 3.31
N SER A 197 -7.94 3.37 4.62
CA SER A 197 -8.69 4.47 5.20
C SER A 197 -7.79 5.68 5.45
N SER A 198 -8.44 6.82 5.70
CA SER A 198 -7.80 7.97 6.38
C SER A 198 -7.00 7.47 7.57
N THR A 199 -5.70 7.80 7.58
CA THR A 199 -4.77 7.33 8.61
C THR A 199 -3.92 8.50 9.12
N LYS A 200 -3.87 8.70 10.43
CA LYS A 200 -2.95 9.66 11.03
C LYS A 200 -1.61 8.97 11.33
N PHE A 201 -0.52 9.47 10.74
CA PHE A 201 0.83 9.20 11.24
C PHE A 201 1.21 10.29 12.23
N GLU A 202 1.77 9.90 13.38
CA GLU A 202 2.27 10.83 14.38
C GLU A 202 3.47 10.23 15.12
N ASP A 203 4.58 10.95 15.13
CA ASP A 203 5.77 10.62 15.91
C ASP A 203 5.98 11.60 17.05
N THR A 204 6.21 11.06 18.24
CA THR A 204 6.34 11.81 19.49
C THR A 204 7.59 11.34 20.26
N LYS A 205 7.82 11.89 21.45
CA LYS A 205 8.88 11.39 22.34
C LYS A 205 8.69 9.93 22.75
N GLU A 206 7.48 9.40 22.60
CA GLU A 206 7.12 8.04 22.98
C GLU A 206 7.25 7.02 21.84
N GLY A 207 7.64 7.47 20.64
CA GLY A 207 7.62 6.72 19.40
C GLY A 207 6.51 7.19 18.45
N TYR A 208 6.33 6.45 17.36
CA TYR A 208 5.36 6.79 16.32
C TYR A 208 4.17 5.83 16.27
N SER A 209 3.07 6.30 15.71
CA SER A 209 1.86 5.52 15.51
C SER A 209 1.22 5.76 14.14
N PHE A 210 0.56 4.71 13.65
CA PHE A 210 -0.47 4.81 12.62
C PHE A 210 -1.83 4.61 13.29
N THR A 211 -2.75 5.52 13.07
CA THR A 211 -4.15 5.41 13.52
C THR A 211 -5.09 5.55 12.33
N SER A 212 -5.74 4.45 11.96
CA SER A 212 -6.68 4.37 10.84
C SER A 212 -8.12 4.44 11.35
N GLU A 213 -8.95 5.24 10.69
CA GLU A 213 -10.37 5.43 11.05
C GLU A 213 -11.22 4.18 10.79
N VAL A 214 -10.85 3.38 9.78
CA VAL A 214 -11.57 2.17 9.35
C VAL A 214 -10.57 1.06 9.05
N GLY A 215 -10.81 -0.13 9.58
CA GLY A 215 -10.07 -1.34 9.24
C GLY A 215 -10.66 -2.57 9.91
N ASP A 216 -10.13 -3.74 9.55
CA ASP A 216 -10.47 -5.03 10.18
C ASP A 216 -9.36 -5.50 11.14
N ALA A 217 -8.16 -4.95 10.99
CA ALA A 217 -6.94 -5.43 11.64
C ALA A 217 -5.84 -4.37 11.64
N SER A 218 -4.82 -4.59 12.47
CA SER A 218 -3.50 -4.00 12.33
C SER A 218 -2.69 -4.91 11.41
N ASP A 219 -2.40 -4.44 10.20
CA ASP A 219 -1.75 -5.20 9.14
C ASP A 219 -0.57 -4.39 8.59
N TYR A 220 0.64 -4.88 8.81
CA TYR A 220 1.84 -4.20 8.33
C TYR A 220 2.91 -5.18 7.87
N TYR A 221 3.75 -4.69 6.96
CA TYR A 221 4.94 -5.39 6.51
C TYR A 221 6.17 -4.66 7.02
N PHE A 222 7.05 -5.38 7.70
CA PHE A 222 8.38 -4.92 8.05
C PHE A 222 9.37 -5.40 7.00
N VAL A 223 10.12 -4.48 6.42
CA VAL A 223 11.09 -4.73 5.35
C VAL A 223 12.48 -4.34 5.84
N TYR A 224 13.38 -5.31 5.98
CA TYR A 224 14.79 -5.07 6.30
C TYR A 224 15.63 -4.90 5.03
N GLY A 225 16.64 -4.03 5.09
CA GLY A 225 17.69 -3.90 4.09
C GLY A 225 18.96 -3.32 4.70
N LYS A 226 20.13 -3.65 4.13
CA LYS A 226 21.42 -3.15 4.64
C LYS A 226 21.62 -1.65 4.40
N ASN A 227 20.81 -1.09 3.49
CA ASN A 227 20.74 0.33 3.16
C ASN A 227 19.31 0.65 2.67
N MET A 228 19.01 1.93 2.43
CA MET A 228 17.68 2.37 2.01
C MET A 228 17.27 1.85 0.61
N ASP A 229 18.22 1.62 -0.30
CA ASP A 229 17.91 1.05 -1.63
C ASP A 229 17.42 -0.40 -1.52
N GLU A 230 18.03 -1.21 -0.64
CA GLU A 230 17.56 -2.57 -0.36
C GLU A 230 16.18 -2.58 0.31
N VAL A 231 15.88 -1.60 1.17
CA VAL A 231 14.53 -1.43 1.74
C VAL A 231 13.51 -1.10 0.64
N VAL A 232 13.86 -0.22 -0.30
CA VAL A 232 13.00 0.08 -1.47
C VAL A 232 12.85 -1.15 -2.36
N ALA A 233 13.90 -1.95 -2.57
CA ALA A 233 13.83 -3.20 -3.32
C ALA A 233 12.84 -4.18 -2.67
N GLY A 234 12.91 -4.36 -1.35
CA GLY A 234 11.94 -5.18 -0.61
C GLY A 234 10.50 -4.65 -0.70
N TYR A 235 10.29 -3.33 -0.72
CA TYR A 235 8.98 -2.75 -1.00
C TYR A 235 8.47 -3.08 -2.42
N ARG A 236 9.35 -3.13 -3.42
CA ARG A 236 9.00 -3.56 -4.79
C ARG A 236 8.72 -5.06 -4.88
N GLU A 237 9.42 -5.88 -4.09
CA GLU A 237 9.04 -7.28 -3.92
C GLU A 237 7.62 -7.43 -3.36
N LEU A 238 7.10 -6.47 -2.58
CA LEU A 238 5.73 -6.53 -2.07
C LEU A 238 4.70 -5.97 -3.05
N THR A 239 5.05 -4.88 -3.73
CA THR A 239 4.07 -3.99 -4.41
C THR A 239 4.20 -3.96 -5.93
N GLY A 240 5.19 -4.67 -6.48
CA GLY A 240 5.43 -4.78 -7.91
C GLY A 240 6.65 -3.98 -8.39
N ASP A 241 7.27 -4.48 -9.46
CA ASP A 241 8.36 -3.79 -10.14
C ASP A 241 7.85 -2.62 -10.99
N VAL A 242 8.73 -1.64 -11.20
CA VAL A 242 8.45 -0.51 -12.09
C VAL A 242 8.86 -0.90 -13.50
N PRO A 243 7.96 -0.86 -14.50
CA PRO A 243 8.33 -1.15 -15.88
C PRO A 243 9.25 -0.05 -16.43
N MET A 244 10.15 -0.43 -17.34
CA MET A 244 10.89 0.57 -18.11
C MET A 244 9.94 1.33 -19.04
N PHE A 245 9.91 2.66 -18.91
CA PHE A 245 9.15 3.52 -19.80
C PHE A 245 9.83 3.65 -21.17
N GLY A 246 9.06 4.03 -22.19
CA GLY A 246 9.62 4.43 -23.47
C GLY A 246 10.60 5.60 -23.28
N LYS A 247 11.73 5.58 -24.01
CA LYS A 247 12.80 6.58 -23.84
C LYS A 247 12.30 8.04 -23.91
N TRP A 248 11.29 8.30 -24.74
CA TRP A 248 10.64 9.60 -24.91
C TRP A 248 10.01 10.16 -23.62
N VAL A 249 9.66 9.33 -22.64
CA VAL A 249 9.12 9.77 -21.33
C VAL A 249 10.15 10.59 -20.55
N TYR A 250 11.44 10.31 -20.74
CA TYR A 250 12.54 11.04 -20.09
C TYR A 250 12.96 12.31 -20.85
N GLY A 251 12.31 12.58 -21.99
CA GLY A 251 12.49 13.80 -22.77
C GLY A 251 11.70 14.99 -22.22
N PHE A 252 11.67 16.09 -22.99
CA PHE A 252 10.94 17.28 -22.56
C PHE A 252 9.43 17.16 -22.84
N TRP A 253 8.62 17.56 -21.86
CA TRP A 253 7.16 17.58 -21.92
C TRP A 253 6.63 19.02 -21.96
N GLN A 254 5.95 19.37 -23.05
CA GLN A 254 5.20 20.62 -23.11
C GLN A 254 3.73 20.35 -22.77
N SER A 255 3.23 21.04 -21.75
CA SER A 255 1.82 21.04 -21.35
C SER A 255 1.30 22.46 -21.19
N LYS A 256 -0.02 22.63 -21.15
CA LYS A 256 -0.73 23.88 -20.84
C LYS A 256 -2.09 23.50 -20.28
N GLU A 257 -2.57 24.26 -19.30
CA GLU A 257 -3.99 24.35 -18.94
C GLU A 257 -4.54 25.59 -19.68
N ARG A 258 -5.19 25.47 -20.83
CA ARG A 258 -5.28 24.32 -21.75
C ARG A 258 -5.03 24.77 -23.19
N TYR A 259 -4.71 23.84 -24.09
CA TYR A 259 -4.82 24.09 -25.54
C TYR A 259 -6.30 24.04 -25.94
N LYS A 260 -6.76 25.05 -26.68
CA LYS A 260 -8.17 25.23 -27.03
C LYS A 260 -8.54 24.67 -28.41
N SER A 261 -7.54 24.34 -29.23
CA SER A 261 -7.72 23.71 -30.55
C SER A 261 -6.47 22.92 -30.97
N PHE A 262 -6.61 22.04 -31.96
CA PHE A 262 -5.45 21.38 -32.57
C PHE A 262 -4.53 22.35 -33.31
N ASP A 263 -5.05 23.45 -33.85
CA ASP A 263 -4.21 24.45 -34.51
C ASP A 263 -3.31 25.17 -33.50
N GLU A 264 -3.81 25.51 -32.32
CA GLU A 264 -3.00 26.07 -31.24
C GLU A 264 -1.90 25.09 -30.81
N LEU A 265 -2.28 23.82 -30.57
CA LEU A 265 -1.35 22.76 -30.15
C LEU A 265 -0.25 22.52 -31.19
N LYS A 266 -0.62 22.34 -32.47
CA LYS A 266 0.33 22.18 -33.58
C LYS A 266 1.24 23.40 -33.71
N ALA A 267 0.72 24.62 -33.58
CA ALA A 267 1.52 25.84 -33.69
C ALA A 267 2.64 25.87 -32.63
N VAL A 268 2.36 25.44 -31.39
CA VAL A 268 3.37 25.30 -30.35
C VAL A 268 4.44 24.28 -30.73
N VAL A 269 4.03 23.08 -31.17
CA VAL A 269 4.97 22.03 -31.61
C VAL A 269 5.86 22.51 -32.75
N LYS A 270 5.28 23.16 -33.77
CA LYS A 270 6.03 23.71 -34.90
C LYS A 270 6.98 24.82 -34.47
N GLU A 271 6.63 25.62 -33.47
CA GLU A 271 7.53 26.67 -32.95
C GLU A 271 8.75 26.06 -32.23
N TYR A 272 8.58 24.98 -31.45
CA TYR A 272 9.70 24.21 -30.89
C TYR A 272 10.65 23.71 -31.98
N ARG A 273 10.09 23.09 -33.02
CA ARG A 273 10.86 22.57 -34.17
C ARG A 273 11.58 23.68 -34.93
N LYS A 274 10.90 24.79 -35.21
CA LYS A 274 11.48 25.98 -35.88
C LYS A 274 12.65 26.58 -35.09
N ARG A 275 12.57 26.60 -33.76
CA ARG A 275 13.63 27.12 -32.89
C ARG A 275 14.77 26.14 -32.62
N GLY A 276 14.65 24.89 -33.08
CA GLY A 276 15.63 23.83 -32.77
C GLY A 276 15.65 23.45 -31.29
N ILE A 277 14.55 23.67 -30.56
CA ILE A 277 14.43 23.28 -29.14
C ILE A 277 13.86 21.84 -29.08
N PRO A 278 14.54 20.90 -28.41
CA PRO A 278 14.06 19.52 -28.27
C PRO A 278 12.69 19.45 -27.58
N LEU A 279 11.83 18.56 -28.08
CA LEU A 279 10.50 18.28 -27.52
C LEU A 279 10.14 16.84 -27.87
N ASP A 280 9.80 16.04 -26.87
CA ASP A 280 9.40 14.64 -27.04
C ASP A 280 7.89 14.47 -26.86
N ASN A 281 7.24 15.29 -26.03
CA ASN A 281 5.84 15.09 -25.64
C ASN A 281 5.03 16.38 -25.66
N ILE A 282 3.79 16.29 -26.14
CA ILE A 282 2.79 17.35 -26.06
C ILE A 282 1.54 16.83 -25.34
N VAL A 283 1.00 17.63 -24.41
CA VAL A 283 -0.14 17.24 -23.59
C VAL A 283 -1.38 18.05 -23.96
N GLN A 284 -2.45 17.37 -24.34
CA GLN A 284 -3.79 17.96 -24.44
C GLN A 284 -4.51 17.79 -23.10
N ASP A 285 -4.77 18.92 -22.44
CA ASP A 285 -5.50 18.97 -21.18
C ASP A 285 -7.04 18.93 -21.39
N TRP A 286 -7.81 19.04 -20.30
CA TRP A 286 -9.27 18.95 -20.20
C TRP A 286 -10.08 19.86 -21.16
N GLU A 287 -11.40 19.65 -21.20
CA GLU A 287 -12.40 20.38 -22.02
C GLU A 287 -12.25 20.27 -23.56
N TYR A 288 -11.49 19.30 -24.07
CA TYR A 288 -11.49 19.00 -25.51
C TYR A 288 -12.83 18.43 -26.00
N TRP A 289 -13.70 18.01 -25.07
CA TRP A 289 -15.06 17.50 -25.30
C TRP A 289 -16.13 18.59 -25.50
N GLY A 290 -15.83 19.86 -25.15
CA GLY A 290 -16.72 20.99 -25.42
C GLY A 290 -17.42 21.56 -24.19
N ASP A 291 -18.48 20.92 -23.70
CA ASP A 291 -19.35 21.45 -22.64
C ASP A 291 -19.45 20.54 -21.40
N LYS A 292 -20.20 20.99 -20.38
CA LYS A 292 -20.38 20.26 -19.11
C LYS A 292 -21.29 19.03 -19.23
N PRO A 293 -22.44 19.06 -19.93
CA PRO A 293 -23.25 17.85 -20.13
C PRO A 293 -22.48 16.70 -20.79
N HIS A 294 -21.51 17.02 -21.65
CA HIS A 294 -20.61 16.07 -22.31
C HIS A 294 -19.25 15.95 -21.62
N TRP A 295 -19.15 16.28 -20.33
CA TRP A 295 -17.89 16.22 -19.60
C TRP A 295 -17.20 14.87 -19.76
N ASN A 296 -15.94 14.89 -20.21
CA ASN A 296 -15.10 13.72 -20.42
C ASN A 296 -15.80 12.64 -21.27
N SER A 297 -16.54 13.06 -22.32
CA SER A 297 -17.23 12.17 -23.28
C SER A 297 -16.31 11.18 -24.00
N LEU A 298 -14.99 11.29 -23.83
CA LEU A 298 -13.96 10.57 -24.57
C LEU A 298 -14.02 10.84 -26.07
N THR A 299 -14.60 11.98 -26.46
CA THR A 299 -14.70 12.44 -27.85
C THR A 299 -14.14 13.86 -27.99
N PHE A 300 -13.58 14.14 -29.16
CA PHE A 300 -13.08 15.47 -29.51
C PHE A 300 -14.21 16.33 -30.08
N HIS A 301 -14.40 17.54 -29.54
CA HIS A 301 -15.40 18.47 -30.05
C HIS A 301 -14.97 18.98 -31.44
N PRO A 302 -15.75 18.70 -32.50
CA PRO A 302 -15.28 18.85 -33.88
C PRO A 302 -15.02 20.31 -34.29
N ALA A 303 -15.60 21.30 -33.59
CA ALA A 303 -15.40 22.71 -33.92
C ALA A 303 -13.94 23.18 -33.77
N ASN A 304 -13.21 22.63 -32.78
CA ASN A 304 -11.83 23.05 -32.46
C ASN A 304 -10.82 21.90 -32.54
N PHE A 305 -11.31 20.66 -32.55
CA PHE A 305 -10.50 19.45 -32.55
C PHE A 305 -10.93 18.51 -33.71
N ASN A 306 -10.99 19.05 -34.92
CA ASN A 306 -11.32 18.28 -36.12
C ASN A 306 -10.18 17.32 -36.52
N HIS A 307 -10.55 16.19 -37.14
CA HIS A 307 -9.60 15.19 -37.64
C HIS A 307 -8.53 14.71 -36.62
N PRO A 308 -8.91 14.30 -35.39
CA PRO A 308 -7.96 13.98 -34.32
C PRO A 308 -6.94 12.92 -34.72
N ARG A 309 -7.36 11.88 -35.45
CA ARG A 309 -6.45 10.84 -35.95
C ARG A 309 -5.35 11.43 -36.83
N GLN A 310 -5.72 12.28 -37.79
CA GLN A 310 -4.77 12.90 -38.70
C GLN A 310 -3.78 13.77 -37.94
N VAL A 311 -4.25 14.61 -37.01
CA VAL A 311 -3.37 15.49 -36.22
C VAL A 311 -2.40 14.68 -35.38
N ILE A 312 -2.87 13.61 -34.71
CA ILE A 312 -2.01 12.75 -33.90
C ILE A 312 -0.99 12.01 -34.77
N ASP A 313 -1.39 11.55 -35.96
CA ASP A 313 -0.48 10.92 -36.92
C ASP A 313 0.59 11.92 -37.42
N GLU A 314 0.22 13.16 -37.70
CA GLU A 314 1.17 14.23 -38.08
C GLU A 314 2.18 14.50 -36.95
N LEU A 315 1.73 14.59 -35.70
CA LEU A 315 2.60 14.76 -34.53
C LEU A 315 3.63 13.63 -34.43
N HIS A 316 3.19 12.37 -34.58
CA HIS A 316 4.08 11.22 -34.48
C HIS A 316 5.04 11.11 -35.67
N GLN A 317 4.54 11.23 -36.90
CA GLN A 317 5.28 10.88 -38.11
C GLN A 317 6.12 12.03 -38.66
N GLN A 318 5.64 13.26 -38.54
CA GLN A 318 6.30 14.44 -39.10
C GLN A 318 7.07 15.21 -38.03
N ASP A 319 6.45 15.41 -36.86
CA ASP A 319 7.08 16.19 -35.80
C ASP A 319 7.88 15.33 -34.82
N HIS A 320 7.73 14.00 -34.84
CA HIS A 320 8.37 13.09 -33.89
C HIS A 320 8.08 13.47 -32.43
N VAL A 321 6.80 13.75 -32.12
CA VAL A 321 6.30 14.10 -30.79
C VAL A 321 5.21 13.11 -30.38
N HIS A 322 5.29 12.60 -29.16
CA HIS A 322 4.24 11.78 -28.54
C HIS A 322 3.11 12.65 -27.97
N PHE A 323 1.88 12.18 -28.14
CA PHE A 323 0.68 12.86 -27.67
C PHE A 323 0.14 12.21 -26.37
N MET A 324 -0.10 13.02 -25.34
CA MET A 324 -0.79 12.61 -24.12
C MET A 324 -2.13 13.35 -23.97
N LEU A 325 -3.16 12.65 -23.50
CA LEU A 325 -4.51 13.18 -23.36
C LEU A 325 -5.00 13.07 -21.92
N SER A 326 -5.62 14.15 -21.42
CA SER A 326 -6.32 14.17 -20.14
C SER A 326 -7.58 13.30 -20.18
N VAL A 327 -7.74 12.40 -19.21
CA VAL A 327 -8.94 11.57 -19.02
C VAL A 327 -9.28 11.59 -17.54
N TRP A 328 -10.54 11.89 -17.23
CA TRP A 328 -11.02 12.02 -15.86
C TRP A 328 -11.83 10.78 -15.45
N PRO A 329 -12.01 10.51 -14.14
CA PRO A 329 -12.83 9.39 -13.68
C PRO A 329 -14.33 9.72 -13.61
N GLY A 330 -14.74 10.90 -14.09
CA GLY A 330 -16.14 11.33 -14.04
C GLY A 330 -16.69 11.71 -15.40
N PHE A 331 -18.00 11.55 -15.58
CA PHE A 331 -18.67 11.63 -16.87
C PHE A 331 -19.94 12.48 -16.80
N GLY A 332 -20.12 13.37 -17.77
CA GLY A 332 -21.32 14.19 -17.87
C GLY A 332 -22.56 13.34 -18.21
N PRO A 333 -23.77 13.74 -17.75
CA PRO A 333 -24.98 12.93 -17.83
C PRO A 333 -25.46 12.65 -19.26
N GLU A 334 -25.06 13.46 -20.24
CA GLU A 334 -25.42 13.28 -21.65
C GLU A 334 -24.43 12.38 -22.41
N THR A 335 -23.37 11.90 -21.74
CA THR A 335 -22.40 10.98 -22.37
C THR A 335 -22.92 9.54 -22.38
N ALA A 336 -22.61 8.80 -23.44
CA ALA A 336 -22.92 7.36 -23.52
C ALA A 336 -22.22 6.55 -22.40
N VAL A 337 -21.04 6.99 -21.97
CA VAL A 337 -20.29 6.33 -20.88
C VAL A 337 -21.02 6.48 -19.55
N TYR A 338 -21.51 7.68 -19.22
CA TYR A 338 -22.34 7.90 -18.03
C TYR A 338 -23.56 6.98 -18.06
N GLN A 339 -24.33 6.99 -19.16
CA GLN A 339 -25.56 6.19 -19.27
C GLN A 339 -25.29 4.69 -19.10
N SER A 340 -24.16 4.21 -19.66
CA SER A 340 -23.74 2.83 -19.50
C SER A 340 -23.40 2.49 -18.05
N LEU A 341 -22.62 3.33 -17.36
CA LEU A 341 -22.23 3.09 -15.97
C LEU A 341 -23.40 3.21 -15.00
N ASP A 342 -24.30 4.18 -15.23
CA ASP A 342 -25.52 4.38 -14.44
C ASP A 342 -26.46 3.18 -14.58
N SER A 343 -26.59 2.59 -15.78
CA SER A 343 -27.46 1.43 -16.04
C SER A 343 -27.09 0.17 -15.23
N ILE A 344 -25.84 0.08 -14.77
CA ILE A 344 -25.34 -1.02 -13.94
C ILE A 344 -25.07 -0.59 -12.49
N GLY A 345 -25.43 0.64 -12.12
CA GLY A 345 -25.23 1.18 -10.76
C GLY A 345 -23.76 1.41 -10.39
N ALA A 346 -22.88 1.64 -11.36
CA ALA A 346 -21.44 1.80 -11.15
C ALA A 346 -21.00 3.27 -10.95
N LEU A 347 -21.94 4.20 -10.73
CA LEU A 347 -21.63 5.60 -10.43
C LEU A 347 -21.91 5.91 -8.97
N PHE A 348 -21.02 6.66 -8.33
CA PHE A 348 -21.28 7.20 -7.00
C PHE A 348 -22.54 8.10 -7.03
N SER A 349 -23.36 8.00 -5.98
CA SER A 349 -24.65 8.71 -5.92
C SER A 349 -24.50 10.23 -5.93
N GLU A 350 -23.47 10.73 -5.25
CA GLU A 350 -23.20 12.15 -5.10
C GLU A 350 -22.52 12.73 -6.35
N PRO A 351 -23.10 13.76 -7.00
CA PRO A 351 -22.44 14.45 -8.10
C PRO A 351 -21.27 15.30 -7.59
N THR A 352 -20.29 15.52 -8.46
CA THR A 352 -19.20 16.45 -8.21
C THR A 352 -19.64 17.91 -8.34
N TRP A 353 -18.76 18.85 -7.96
CA TRP A 353 -18.97 20.29 -8.10
C TRP A 353 -19.30 20.75 -9.54
N ALA A 354 -18.91 19.98 -10.55
CA ALA A 354 -19.15 20.27 -11.96
C ALA A 354 -20.41 19.58 -12.52
N GLY A 355 -21.17 18.86 -11.68
CA GLY A 355 -22.45 18.23 -12.03
C GLY A 355 -22.33 16.86 -12.69
N TYR A 356 -21.12 16.34 -12.90
CA TYR A 356 -20.88 14.97 -13.36
C TYR A 356 -20.74 14.00 -12.18
N LYS A 357 -20.97 12.71 -12.41
CA LYS A 357 -20.70 11.64 -11.42
C LYS A 357 -19.40 10.91 -11.75
N VAL A 358 -18.78 10.37 -10.71
CA VAL A 358 -17.55 9.57 -10.76
C VAL A 358 -17.91 8.08 -10.65
N PHE A 359 -17.11 7.22 -11.28
CA PHE A 359 -17.24 5.76 -11.15
C PHE A 359 -16.24 5.16 -10.17
#